data_AF-A0A930LTK5-F1
#
_entry.id   AF-A0A930LTK5-F1
#
_cell.length_a   1.000
_cell.length_b   1.000
_cell.length_c   1.000
_cell.angle_alpha   90.00
_cell.angle_beta   90.00
_cell.angle_gamma   90.00
#
_symmetry.space_group_name_H-M   'P 1'
#
loop_
_entity.id
_entity.type
_entity.pdbx_description
1 polymer ?
#
loop_
_entity_poly.entity_id
_entity_poly.type
_entity_poly.pdbx_seq_one_letter_code
_entity_poly.pdbx_strand_id
1 'polypeptide(L)'
;WVTPPSQTLAVRVERVAADGSRKVVSHMAKHYRGLFARYLIQSGLAARPLDGSTAGIAEFLEAVSEDWAVECALPTARKAGVLTLLVHEGQ
;
A
#
# COMPACT_ATOMS: atom_id res chain seq x y z
N TRP A 1 -4.65 5.11 -19.96
CA TRP A 1 -5.66 4.91 -18.90
C TRP A 1 -5.32 5.88 -17.77
N VAL A 2 -6.25 6.76 -17.38
CA VAL A 2 -6.07 7.72 -16.28
C VAL A 2 -7.10 7.38 -15.22
N THR A 3 -6.65 6.78 -14.12
CA THR A 3 -7.51 6.44 -12.98
C THR A 3 -7.78 7.71 -12.16
N PRO A 4 -9.01 7.94 -11.67
CA PRO A 4 -9.29 9.07 -10.80
C PRO A 4 -8.35 9.10 -9.59
N PRO A 5 -7.84 10.28 -9.17
CA PRO A 5 -6.99 10.37 -7.98
C PRO A 5 -7.64 9.80 -6.72
N SER A 6 -8.97 9.98 -6.57
CA SER A 6 -9.76 9.41 -5.47
C SER A 6 -9.72 7.88 -5.41
N GLN A 7 -9.41 7.21 -6.53
CA GLN A 7 -9.40 5.75 -6.67
C GLN A 7 -7.97 5.20 -6.79
N THR A 8 -6.96 6.03 -6.53
CA THR A 8 -5.57 5.69 -6.77
C THR A 8 -4.77 5.75 -5.46
N LEU A 9 -4.02 4.68 -5.16
CA LEU A 9 -3.03 4.64 -4.10
C LEU A 9 -1.63 4.45 -4.70
N ALA A 10 -0.75 5.42 -4.51
CA ALA A 10 0.66 5.26 -4.82
C ALA A 10 1.32 4.39 -3.74
N VAL A 11 2.11 3.39 -4.14
CA VAL A 11 2.78 2.51 -3.17
C VAL A 11 4.17 3.07 -2.84
N ARG A 12 4.35 3.44 -1.57
CA ARG A 12 5.63 3.82 -0.94
C ARG A 12 6.14 2.65 -0.09
N VAL A 13 7.45 2.56 0.08
CA VAL A 13 8.06 1.54 0.94
C VAL A 13 8.99 2.23 1.93
N GLU A 14 8.80 1.94 3.20
CA GLU A 14 9.62 2.42 4.30
C GLU A 14 10.16 1.24 5.08
N ARG A 15 11.45 1.29 5.43
CA ARG A 15 12.03 0.35 6.37
C ARG A 15 11.85 0.88 7.78
N VAL A 16 11.41 0.02 8.68
CA VAL A 16 11.27 0.27 10.11
C VAL A 16 12.43 -0.45 10.83
N ALA A 17 13.27 0.33 11.51
CA ALA A 17 14.35 -0.20 12.34
C ALA A 17 13.82 -0.70 13.68
N ALA A 18 14.66 -1.44 14.43
CA ALA A 18 14.29 -1.99 15.75
C ALA A 18 13.91 -0.91 16.79
N ASP A 19 14.44 0.30 16.64
CA ASP A 19 14.10 1.47 17.47
C ASP A 19 12.81 2.19 17.02
N GLY A 20 12.12 1.68 16.00
CA GLY A 20 10.91 2.24 15.42
C GLY A 20 11.14 3.37 14.41
N SER A 21 12.39 3.80 14.20
CA SER A 21 12.70 4.84 13.21
C SER A 21 12.44 4.34 11.78
N ARG A 22 12.04 5.27 10.90
CA ARG A 22 11.62 4.93 9.52
C ARG A 22 12.47 5.63 8.48
N LYS A 23 12.82 4.91 7.41
CA LYS A 23 13.53 5.46 6.24
C LYS A 23 12.94 4.95 4.94
N VAL A 24 12.77 5.87 3.98
CA VAL A 24 12.39 5.51 2.60
C VAL A 24 13.54 4.75 1.95
N VAL A 25 13.24 3.59 1.36
CA VAL A 25 14.27 2.73 0.75
C VAL A 25 14.11 2.73 -0.77
N SER A 26 14.97 3.44 -1.50
CA SER A 26 14.84 3.53 -2.96
C SER A 26 15.25 2.23 -3.68
N HIS A 27 16.33 1.58 -3.25
CA HIS A 27 16.88 0.39 -3.92
C HIS A 27 15.96 -0.84 -3.78
N MET A 28 15.47 -1.12 -2.57
CA MET A 28 14.60 -2.28 -2.30
C MET A 28 13.11 -2.02 -2.56
N ALA A 29 12.68 -0.77 -2.73
CA ALA A 29 11.26 -0.48 -2.95
C ALA A 29 10.68 -1.18 -4.18
N LYS A 30 11.48 -1.46 -5.22
CA LYS A 30 11.01 -2.20 -6.40
C LYS A 30 10.69 -3.66 -6.04
N HIS A 31 11.56 -4.30 -5.26
CA HIS A 31 11.37 -5.67 -4.81
C HIS A 31 10.09 -5.83 -3.99
N TYR A 32 9.91 -5.01 -2.95
CA TYR A 32 8.73 -5.07 -2.09
C TYR A 32 7.43 -4.72 -2.81
N ARG A 33 7.45 -3.75 -3.74
CA ARG A 33 6.30 -3.49 -4.61
C ARG A 33 5.95 -4.69 -5.50
N GLY A 34 6.95 -5.42 -5.99
CA GLY A 34 6.73 -6.65 -6.75
C GLY A 34 6.14 -7.78 -5.91
N LEU A 35 6.64 -7.97 -4.68
CA LEU A 35 6.07 -8.92 -3.73
C LEU A 35 4.63 -8.57 -3.36
N PHE A 36 4.36 -7.29 -3.09
CA PHE A 36 3.02 -6.81 -2.78
C PHE A 36 2.07 -6.99 -3.96
N ALA A 37 2.50 -6.68 -5.19
CA ALA A 37 1.70 -6.92 -6.38
C ALA A 37 1.39 -8.41 -6.58
N ARG A 38 2.37 -9.29 -6.38
CA ARG A 38 2.15 -10.75 -6.41
C ARG A 38 1.13 -11.17 -5.35
N TYR A 39 1.25 -10.67 -4.13
CA TYR A 39 0.29 -10.94 -3.05
C TYR A 39 -1.14 -10.53 -3.44
N LEU A 40 -1.32 -9.31 -3.96
CA LEU A 40 -2.64 -8.82 -4.39
C LEU A 40 -3.27 -9.69 -5.48
N ILE A 41 -2.45 -10.23 -6.40
CA ILE A 41 -2.93 -11.15 -7.45
C ILE A 41 -3.30 -12.50 -6.85
N GLN A 42 -2.45 -13.08 -5.99
CA GLN A 42 -2.66 -14.41 -5.42
C GLN A 42 -3.81 -14.46 -4.41
N SER A 43 -4.04 -13.37 -3.68
CA SER A 43 -5.18 -13.21 -2.75
C SER A 43 -6.49 -12.85 -3.45
N GLY A 44 -6.46 -12.52 -4.76
CA GLY A 44 -7.62 -12.03 -5.50
C GLY A 44 -8.02 -10.59 -5.20
N LEU A 45 -7.32 -9.90 -4.29
CA LEU A 45 -7.60 -8.49 -3.94
C LEU A 45 -7.40 -7.54 -5.11
N ALA A 46 -6.55 -7.87 -6.09
CA ALA A 46 -6.36 -7.08 -7.31
C ALA A 46 -7.63 -6.94 -8.17
N ALA A 47 -8.60 -7.85 -8.03
CA ALA A 47 -9.88 -7.79 -8.77
C ALA A 47 -10.93 -6.90 -8.08
N ARG A 48 -10.70 -6.49 -6.82
CA ARG A 48 -11.63 -5.64 -6.07
C ARG A 48 -11.44 -4.17 -6.49
N PRO A 49 -12.48 -3.49 -7.00
CA PRO A 49 -12.37 -2.08 -7.37
C PRO A 49 -12.24 -1.21 -6.12
N LEU A 50 -11.34 -0.21 -6.17
CA LEU A 50 -11.37 0.92 -5.25
C LEU A 50 -12.34 1.96 -5.82
N ASP A 51 -13.54 2.04 -5.26
CA ASP A 51 -14.56 3.02 -5.67
C ASP A 51 -14.21 4.47 -5.28
N GLY A 52 -13.22 4.63 -4.40
CA GLY A 52 -12.72 5.90 -3.88
C GLY A 52 -13.46 6.39 -2.64
N SER A 53 -14.35 5.58 -2.09
CA SER A 53 -14.99 5.81 -0.80
C SER A 53 -14.02 5.48 0.34
N THR A 54 -14.18 6.15 1.47
CA THR A 54 -13.41 5.84 2.69
C THR A 54 -13.67 4.42 3.17
N ALA A 55 -14.92 3.93 3.04
CA ALA A 55 -15.30 2.58 3.44
C ALA A 55 -14.62 1.51 2.58
N GLY A 56 -14.67 1.63 1.25
CA GLY A 56 -14.01 0.68 0.34
C GLY A 56 -12.49 0.66 0.52
N ILE A 57 -11.87 1.81 0.81
CA ILE A 57 -10.44 1.87 1.14
C ILE A 57 -10.17 1.21 2.50
N ALA A 58 -11.01 1.43 3.52
CA ALA A 58 -10.86 0.78 4.82
C ALA A 58 -10.95 -0.75 4.70
N GLU A 59 -11.94 -1.28 3.98
CA GLU A 59 -12.08 -2.72 3.74
C GLU A 59 -10.87 -3.32 3.00
N PHE A 60 -10.32 -2.58 2.03
CA PHE A 60 -9.09 -2.98 1.35
C PHE A 60 -7.90 -3.02 2.31
N LEU A 61 -7.76 -2.01 3.17
CA LEU A 61 -6.68 -1.95 4.16
C LEU A 61 -6.80 -3.05 5.21
N GLU A 62 -8.00 -3.36 5.68
CA GLU A 62 -8.25 -4.48 6.60
C GLU A 62 -7.77 -5.79 5.99
N ALA A 63 -8.17 -6.10 4.75
CA ALA A 63 -7.78 -7.34 4.08
C ALA A 63 -6.26 -7.43 3.84
N VAL A 64 -5.62 -6.33 3.43
CA VAL A 64 -4.16 -6.31 3.22
C VAL A 64 -3.39 -6.44 4.54
N SER A 65 -3.94 -5.90 5.64
CA SER A 65 -3.30 -5.88 6.95
C SER A 65 -3.20 -7.26 7.60
N GLU A 66 -3.86 -8.29 7.05
CA GLU A 66 -3.71 -9.68 7.49
C GLU A 66 -2.27 -10.18 7.31
N ASP A 67 -1.61 -9.81 6.21
CA ASP A 67 -0.28 -10.30 5.84
C ASP A 67 0.78 -9.18 5.70
N TRP A 68 0.35 -7.92 5.60
CA TRP A 68 1.24 -6.79 5.34
C TRP A 68 1.06 -5.67 6.37
N ALA A 69 2.17 -5.25 6.98
CA ALA A 69 2.20 -4.01 7.74
C ALA A 69 2.08 -2.82 6.77
N VAL A 70 0.95 -2.11 6.82
CA VAL A 70 0.68 -0.98 5.94
C VAL A 70 0.12 0.23 6.68
N GLU A 71 0.41 1.40 6.15
CA GLU A 71 -0.25 2.65 6.52
C GLU A 71 -0.82 3.33 5.28
N CYS A 72 -1.94 4.04 5.43
CA CYS A 72 -2.57 4.73 4.32
C CYS A 72 -2.81 6.20 4.61
N ALA A 73 -2.27 7.06 3.75
CA ALA A 73 -2.78 8.41 3.57
C ALA A 73 -3.90 8.35 2.52
N LEU A 74 -5.13 8.67 2.95
CA LEU A 74 -6.31 8.56 2.08
C LEU A 74 -6.19 9.48 0.85
N PRO A 75 -6.71 9.04 -0.32
CA PRO A 75 -6.81 9.86 -1.51
C PRO A 75 -7.84 10.97 -1.30
N THR A 76 -7.76 11.98 -2.16
CA THR A 76 -8.74 13.07 -2.27
C THR A 76 -9.18 13.21 -3.72
N ALA A 77 -10.20 14.02 -3.98
CA ALA A 77 -10.64 14.31 -5.35
C ALA A 77 -9.51 14.83 -6.27
N ARG A 78 -8.46 15.45 -5.72
CA ARG A 78 -7.37 16.07 -6.49
C ARG A 78 -6.03 15.33 -6.39
N LYS A 79 -5.85 14.44 -5.41
CA LYS A 79 -4.56 13.82 -5.11
C LYS A 79 -4.74 12.34 -4.77
N ALA A 80 -3.93 11.51 -5.42
CA ALA A 80 -3.84 10.09 -5.08
C ALA A 80 -3.42 9.90 -3.61
N GLY A 81 -3.92 8.85 -3.01
CA GLY A 81 -3.50 8.42 -1.68
C GLY A 81 -2.13 7.77 -1.73
N VAL A 82 -1.59 7.45 -0.57
CA VAL A 82 -0.31 6.74 -0.46
C VAL A 82 -0.49 5.55 0.46
N LEU A 83 -0.26 4.36 -0.06
CA LEU A 83 -0.11 3.14 0.72
C LEU A 83 1.37 2.94 1.02
N THR A 84 1.74 3.00 2.29
CA THR A 84 3.12 2.81 2.75
C THR A 84 3.26 1.38 3.25
N LEU A 85 4.08 0.59 2.57
CA LEU A 85 4.48 -0.73 3.05
C LEU A 85 5.59 -0.54 4.10
N LEU A 86 5.35 -1.03 5.31
CA LEU A 86 6.30 -1.00 6.41
C LEU A 86 7.06 -2.33 6.42
N VAL A 87 8.36 -2.27 6.16
CA VAL A 87 9.22 -3.45 6.12
C VAL A 87 10.13 -3.43 7.33
N HIS A 88 10.06 -4.45 8.17
CA HIS A 88 10.90 -4.56 9.35
C HIS A 88 12.24 -5.23 9.02
N GLU A 89 13.32 -4.84 9.70
CA GLU A 89 14.61 -5.52 9.57
C GLU A 89 14.49 -6.99 10.04
N GLY A 90 14.80 -7.94 9.15
CA GLY A 90 14.76 -9.38 9.46
C GLY A 90 13.75 -10.20 8.64
N GLN A 91 12.92 -9.57 7.79
CA GLN A 91 12.18 -10.22 6.71
C GLN A 91 12.97 -10.29 5.40
#